data_AF-A0A921G0U9-F1
#
_entry.id   AF-A0A921G0U9-F1
#
_cell.length_a   1.000
_cell.length_b   1.000
_cell.length_c   1.000
_cell.angle_alpha   90.00
_cell.angle_beta   90.00
_cell.angle_gamma   90.00
#
_symmetry.space_group_name_H-M   'P 1'
#
loop_
_entity.id
_entity.type
_entity.pdbx_description
1 polymer ?
#
loop_
_entity_poly.entity_id
_entity_poly.type
_entity_poly.pdbx_seq_one_letter_code
_entity_poly.pdbx_strand_id
1 'polypeptide(L)'
;MSKFWSTMVKRTEPYVPGEQVEQKDIIKLNTNENPYPPSPKVIAAIQQEMGRSLQLYPSPTATELRETIGRQYGLSADEVFVGNGSDEVLAFSFMAFFEPGKTIRFPDVTYSFYPVYAKLFDIPYEEVPLNKDFTLPVDKYFQS
;
A
#
# COMPACT_ATOMS: atom_id res chain seq x y z
N MET A 1 -5.97 29.25 1.67
CA MET A 1 -5.04 28.19 2.17
C MET A 1 -3.86 28.84 2.90
N SER A 2 -3.23 28.11 3.84
CA SER A 2 -2.11 28.62 4.66
C SER A 2 -0.86 28.95 3.82
N LYS A 3 -0.17 30.06 4.16
CA LYS A 3 1.12 30.43 3.53
C LYS A 3 2.26 29.47 3.87
N PHE A 4 2.13 28.73 4.96
CA PHE A 4 3.12 27.74 5.42
C PHE A 4 3.00 26.39 4.71
N TRP A 5 1.96 26.18 3.90
CA TRP A 5 1.81 24.94 3.14
C TRP A 5 2.73 24.92 1.93
N SER A 6 3.40 23.78 1.75
CA SER A 6 4.21 23.50 0.57
C SER A 6 3.33 23.51 -0.68
N THR A 7 3.95 23.69 -1.84
CA THR A 7 3.26 23.61 -3.14
C THR A 7 2.61 22.24 -3.33
N MET A 8 3.26 21.18 -2.85
CA MET A 8 2.73 19.81 -2.85
C MET A 8 1.38 19.71 -2.13
N VAL A 9 1.28 20.17 -0.87
CA VAL A 9 0.02 20.13 -0.11
C VAL A 9 -1.09 20.94 -0.80
N LYS A 10 -0.73 22.02 -1.50
CA LYS A 10 -1.71 22.87 -2.21
C LYS A 10 -2.29 22.22 -3.47
N ARG A 11 -1.57 21.28 -4.11
CA ARG A 11 -1.99 20.63 -5.37
C ARG A 11 -2.50 19.21 -5.18
N THR A 12 -2.15 18.54 -4.08
CA THR A 12 -2.59 17.16 -3.83
C THR A 12 -4.05 17.15 -3.40
N GLU A 13 -4.85 16.32 -4.06
CA GLU A 13 -6.19 15.96 -3.59
C GLU A 13 -6.08 14.72 -2.68
N PRO A 14 -6.59 14.77 -1.44
CA PRO A 14 -6.59 13.62 -0.56
C PRO A 14 -7.35 12.43 -1.17
N TYR A 15 -6.93 11.22 -0.82
CA TYR A 15 -7.70 10.02 -1.09
C TYR A 15 -9.10 10.13 -0.45
N VAL A 16 -10.13 9.77 -1.22
CA VAL A 16 -11.51 9.69 -0.73
C VAL A 16 -11.79 8.22 -0.40
N PRO A 17 -11.86 7.84 0.89
CA PRO A 17 -12.20 6.49 1.27
C PRO A 17 -13.63 6.15 0.86
N GLY A 18 -13.87 4.85 0.61
CA GLY A 18 -15.24 4.36 0.44
C GLY A 18 -16.08 4.58 1.70
N GLU A 19 -17.40 4.65 1.52
CA GLU A 19 -18.38 4.87 2.59
C GLU A 19 -18.12 3.97 3.80
N GLN A 20 -18.10 4.53 5.01
CA GLN A 20 -18.08 3.76 6.26
C GLN A 20 -19.33 4.12 7.06
N VAL A 21 -20.15 3.12 7.38
CA VAL A 21 -21.36 3.32 8.17
C VAL A 21 -21.02 3.08 9.64
N GLU A 22 -21.13 4.11 10.49
CA GLU A 22 -20.88 4.03 11.94
C GLU A 22 -22.09 3.50 12.71
N GLN A 23 -22.78 2.49 12.18
CA GLN A 23 -23.90 1.84 12.85
C GLN A 23 -23.47 0.51 13.44
N LYS A 24 -23.98 0.23 14.64
CA LYS A 24 -23.89 -1.11 15.22
C LYS A 24 -24.84 -2.04 14.43
N ASP A 25 -24.48 -3.31 14.32
CA ASP A 25 -25.27 -4.37 13.67
C ASP A 25 -25.42 -4.29 12.13
N ILE A 26 -24.37 -3.84 11.43
CA ILE A 26 -24.28 -3.93 9.96
C ILE A 26 -23.46 -5.14 9.51
N ILE A 27 -23.82 -5.74 8.37
CA ILE A 27 -22.96 -6.69 7.67
C ILE A 27 -22.02 -5.89 6.76
N LYS A 28 -20.76 -5.72 7.19
CA LYS A 28 -19.75 -4.93 6.47
C LYS A 28 -19.05 -5.76 5.40
N LEU A 29 -19.22 -5.39 4.13
CA LEU A 29 -18.66 -6.11 2.96
C LEU A 29 -17.99 -5.18 1.93
N ASN A 30 -17.56 -4.00 2.35
CA ASN A 30 -17.15 -2.91 1.45
C ASN A 30 -15.63 -2.64 1.38
N THR A 31 -14.82 -3.21 2.27
CA THR A 31 -13.36 -2.97 2.34
C THR A 31 -12.51 -4.24 2.24
N ASN A 32 -13.09 -5.35 1.81
CA ASN A 32 -12.40 -6.65 1.62
C ASN A 32 -11.69 -7.17 2.89
N GLU A 33 -12.17 -6.81 4.07
CA GLU A 33 -11.69 -7.33 5.35
C GLU A 33 -12.00 -8.82 5.49
N ASN A 34 -11.11 -9.55 6.17
CA ASN A 34 -11.35 -10.96 6.48
C ASN A 34 -12.45 -11.08 7.56
N PRO A 35 -13.51 -11.88 7.34
CA PRO A 35 -14.58 -12.05 8.32
C PRO A 35 -14.16 -12.88 9.55
N TYR A 36 -13.06 -13.61 9.47
CA TYR A 36 -12.56 -14.45 10.55
C TYR A 36 -11.58 -13.68 11.45
N PRO A 37 -11.54 -14.01 12.76
CA PRO A 37 -10.52 -13.45 13.65
C PRO A 37 -9.11 -13.87 13.20
N PRO A 38 -8.07 -13.12 13.62
CA PRO A 38 -6.70 -13.54 13.38
C PRO A 38 -6.41 -14.88 14.06
N SER A 39 -5.36 -15.57 13.61
CA SER A 39 -4.91 -16.82 14.21
C SER A 39 -4.72 -16.68 15.73
N PRO A 40 -5.16 -17.65 16.56
CA PRO A 40 -4.92 -17.62 18.01
C PRO A 40 -3.43 -17.50 18.39
N LYS A 41 -2.53 -17.96 17.52
CA LYS A 41 -1.07 -17.81 17.70
C LYS A 41 -0.62 -16.34 17.60
N VAL A 42 -1.27 -15.54 16.75
CA VAL A 42 -1.01 -14.09 16.65
C VAL A 42 -1.43 -13.39 17.93
N ILE A 43 -2.61 -13.72 18.45
CA ILE A 43 -3.12 -13.15 19.72
C ILE A 43 -2.14 -13.46 20.87
N ALA A 44 -1.71 -14.71 21.00
CA ALA A 44 -0.76 -15.13 22.03
C ALA A 44 0.60 -14.41 21.90
N ALA A 45 1.13 -14.26 20.67
CA ALA A 45 2.39 -13.56 20.43
C ALA A 45 2.32 -12.07 20.81
N ILE A 46 1.22 -11.39 20.46
CA ILE A 46 1.00 -9.98 20.84
C ILE A 46 0.93 -9.84 22.37
N GLN A 47 0.14 -10.69 23.04
CA GLN A 47 0.02 -10.66 24.50
C GLN A 47 1.36 -10.87 25.20
N GLN A 48 2.16 -11.81 24.69
CA GLN A 48 3.49 -12.06 25.22
C GLN A 48 4.40 -10.84 25.05
N GLU A 49 4.38 -10.19 23.89
CA GLU A 49 5.23 -9.03 23.60
C GLU A 49 4.83 -7.79 24.44
N MET A 50 3.52 -7.57 24.64
CA MET A 50 3.01 -6.50 25.50
C MET A 50 3.51 -6.61 26.95
N GLY A 51 3.79 -7.82 27.44
CA GLY A 51 4.33 -8.05 28.77
C GLY A 51 5.84 -7.87 28.92
N ARG A 52 6.56 -7.55 27.83
CA ARG A 52 8.03 -7.52 27.81
C ARG A 52 8.62 -6.11 27.80
N SER A 53 8.71 -5.50 26.62
CA SER A 53 9.70 -4.43 26.40
C SER A 53 9.25 -3.36 25.42
N LEU A 54 7.99 -2.91 25.55
CA LEU A 54 7.45 -1.81 24.73
C LEU A 54 8.21 -0.48 24.92
N GLN A 55 9.00 -0.33 25.98
CA GLN A 55 9.89 0.80 26.20
C GLN A 55 11.16 0.78 25.34
N LEU A 56 11.44 -0.32 24.64
CA LEU A 56 12.61 -0.47 23.77
C LEU A 56 12.20 -0.37 22.31
N TYR A 57 13.12 0.10 21.46
CA TYR A 57 12.92 0.05 20.02
C TYR A 57 12.87 -1.40 19.51
N PRO A 58 12.00 -1.72 18.54
CA PRO A 58 11.98 -3.02 17.88
C PRO A 58 13.21 -3.21 16.98
N SER A 59 13.36 -4.42 16.43
CA SER A 59 14.36 -4.70 15.39
C SER A 59 14.21 -3.74 14.22
N PRO A 60 15.24 -2.95 13.86
CA PRO A 60 15.14 -1.93 12.80
C PRO A 60 14.92 -2.52 11.41
N THR A 61 15.28 -3.78 11.20
CA THR A 61 15.25 -4.47 9.89
C THR A 61 14.20 -5.55 9.78
N ALA A 62 13.40 -5.78 10.84
CA ALA A 62 12.43 -6.90 10.91
C ALA A 62 13.01 -8.27 10.48
N THR A 63 14.25 -8.58 10.88
CA THR A 63 15.02 -9.72 10.36
C THR A 63 14.29 -11.06 10.45
N GLU A 64 13.73 -11.39 11.62
CA GLU A 64 13.01 -12.66 11.82
C GLU A 64 11.80 -12.80 10.88
N LEU A 65 11.09 -11.70 10.62
CA LEU A 65 9.97 -11.67 9.69
C LEU A 65 10.43 -11.88 8.24
N ARG A 66 11.47 -11.15 7.83
CA ARG A 66 12.05 -11.28 6.48
C ARG A 66 12.51 -12.70 6.18
N GLU A 67 13.24 -13.33 7.11
CA GLU A 67 13.67 -14.71 6.96
C GLU A 67 12.51 -15.70 6.93
N THR A 68 11.47 -15.46 7.74
CA THR A 68 10.29 -16.33 7.78
C THR A 68 9.50 -16.27 6.48
N ILE A 69 9.27 -15.06 5.96
CA ILE A 69 8.64 -14.85 4.64
C ILE A 69 9.50 -15.48 3.55
N GLY A 70 10.82 -15.23 3.58
CA GLY A 70 11.76 -15.81 2.62
C GLY A 70 11.64 -17.33 2.54
N ARG A 71 11.77 -18.03 3.68
CA ARG A 71 11.60 -19.49 3.74
C ARG A 71 10.24 -19.96 3.24
N GLN A 72 9.17 -19.25 3.57
CA GLN A 72 7.80 -19.61 3.16
C GLN A 72 7.62 -19.58 1.63
N TYR A 73 8.26 -18.62 0.96
CA TYR A 73 8.12 -18.42 -0.49
C TYR A 73 9.34 -18.90 -1.30
N GLY A 74 10.34 -19.53 -0.66
CA GLY A 74 11.56 -20.01 -1.33
C GLY A 74 12.51 -18.89 -1.76
N LEU A 75 12.48 -17.74 -1.06
CA LEU A 75 13.32 -16.57 -1.28
C LEU A 75 14.36 -16.42 -0.16
N SER A 76 15.43 -15.68 -0.42
CA SER A 76 16.34 -15.19 0.62
C SER A 76 15.72 -14.01 1.39
N ALA A 77 16.22 -13.74 2.60
CA ALA A 77 15.78 -12.58 3.37
C ALA A 77 16.07 -11.25 2.65
N ASP A 78 17.11 -11.19 1.81
CA ASP A 78 17.51 -10.01 1.03
C ASP A 78 16.56 -9.70 -0.13
N GLU A 79 15.72 -10.65 -0.51
CA GLU A 79 14.64 -10.46 -1.49
C GLU A 79 13.31 -10.06 -0.84
N VAL A 80 13.29 -9.86 0.49
CA VAL A 80 12.09 -9.47 1.25
C VAL A 80 12.28 -8.08 1.86
N PHE A 81 11.40 -7.15 1.46
CA PHE A 81 11.26 -5.84 2.08
C PHE A 81 9.97 -5.79 2.93
N VAL A 82 10.07 -5.30 4.16
CA VAL A 82 8.93 -5.18 5.09
C VAL A 82 8.60 -3.70 5.25
N GLY A 83 7.35 -3.33 4.98
CA GLY A 83 6.79 -2.03 5.33
C GLY A 83 5.59 -2.16 6.28
N ASN A 84 5.20 -1.05 6.88
CA ASN A 84 4.01 -0.95 7.72
C ASN A 84 2.74 -0.86 6.85
N GLY A 85 2.38 -1.98 6.24
CA GLY A 85 1.35 -2.06 5.20
C GLY A 85 1.93 -1.80 3.80
N SER A 86 1.23 -2.27 2.77
CA SER A 86 1.69 -2.18 1.39
C SER A 86 1.75 -0.73 0.86
N ASP A 87 0.97 0.18 1.41
CA ASP A 87 0.98 1.59 1.01
C ASP A 87 2.33 2.26 1.28
N GLU A 88 2.97 1.95 2.40
CA GLU A 88 4.32 2.47 2.70
C GLU A 88 5.36 1.92 1.71
N VAL A 89 5.29 0.62 1.40
CA VAL A 89 6.17 -0.01 0.40
C VAL A 89 5.95 0.60 -0.98
N LEU A 90 4.71 0.90 -1.33
CA LEU A 90 4.35 1.58 -2.57
C LEU A 90 4.90 3.02 -2.60
N ALA A 91 4.77 3.77 -1.51
CA ALA A 91 5.37 5.10 -1.39
C ALA A 91 6.89 5.08 -1.57
N PHE A 92 7.60 4.12 -0.93
CA PHE A 92 9.04 3.95 -1.14
C PHE A 92 9.37 3.60 -2.59
N SER A 93 8.55 2.76 -3.23
CA SER A 93 8.73 2.41 -4.64
C SER A 93 8.59 3.63 -5.55
N PHE A 94 7.60 4.50 -5.28
CA PHE A 94 7.44 5.76 -6.01
C PHE A 94 8.66 6.66 -5.87
N MET A 95 9.19 6.82 -4.65
CA MET A 95 10.38 7.63 -4.40
C MET A 95 11.67 7.05 -4.99
N ALA A 96 11.78 5.72 -5.06
CA ALA A 96 13.00 5.04 -5.51
C ALA A 96 13.10 4.94 -7.04
N PHE A 97 11.97 4.76 -7.73
CA PHE A 97 11.98 4.37 -9.15
C PHE A 97 11.36 5.40 -10.10
N PHE A 98 10.55 6.33 -9.60
CA PHE A 98 9.87 7.31 -10.47
C PHE A 98 10.42 8.71 -10.25
N GLU A 99 10.58 9.43 -11.34
CA GLU A 99 11.08 10.80 -11.36
C GLU A 99 10.12 11.72 -12.11
N PRO A 100 9.99 13.00 -11.69
CA PRO A 100 9.20 13.97 -12.43
C PRO A 100 9.63 14.04 -13.90
N GLY A 101 8.66 14.11 -14.80
CA GLY A 101 8.89 14.16 -16.25
C GLY A 101 8.90 12.80 -16.96
N LYS A 102 8.86 11.68 -16.22
CA LYS A 102 8.60 10.35 -16.79
C LYS A 102 7.21 9.86 -16.42
N THR A 103 6.43 9.51 -17.44
CA THR A 103 5.04 9.07 -17.26
C THR A 103 4.98 7.60 -16.83
N ILE A 104 4.29 7.32 -15.73
CA ILE A 104 3.93 5.95 -15.32
C ILE A 104 2.57 5.55 -15.89
N ARG A 105 2.31 4.24 -15.97
CA ARG A 105 1.03 3.71 -16.45
C ARG A 105 0.45 2.70 -15.50
N PHE A 106 -0.87 2.68 -15.39
CA PHE A 106 -1.63 1.66 -14.69
C PHE A 106 -3.05 1.55 -15.29
N PRO A 107 -3.77 0.43 -15.07
CA PRO A 107 -5.14 0.30 -15.56
C PRO A 107 -6.09 1.34 -14.97
N ASP A 108 -7.14 1.72 -15.69
CA ASP A 108 -8.18 2.65 -15.21
C ASP A 108 -9.04 2.06 -14.08
N VAL A 109 -9.26 0.75 -14.09
CA VAL A 109 -9.87 0.00 -13.00
C VAL A 109 -8.78 -0.72 -12.21
N THR A 110 -8.32 -0.08 -11.14
CA THR A 110 -7.26 -0.60 -10.27
C THR A 110 -7.34 0.01 -8.87
N TYR A 111 -6.26 -0.09 -8.09
CA TYR A 111 -6.16 0.56 -6.80
C TYR A 111 -6.08 2.10 -6.95
N SER A 112 -7.10 2.79 -6.44
CA SER A 112 -7.28 4.24 -6.58
C SER A 112 -6.25 5.10 -5.86
N PHE A 113 -5.31 4.49 -5.15
CA PHE A 113 -4.21 5.18 -4.50
C PHE A 113 -3.02 5.46 -5.44
N TYR A 114 -2.91 4.79 -6.60
CA TYR A 114 -1.84 5.11 -7.57
C TYR A 114 -1.90 6.56 -8.08
N PRO A 115 -3.06 7.11 -8.51
CA PRO A 115 -3.18 8.54 -8.83
C PRO A 115 -2.83 9.46 -7.66
N VAL A 116 -3.15 9.06 -6.42
CA VAL A 116 -2.86 9.85 -5.22
C VAL A 116 -1.35 9.96 -5.00
N TYR A 117 -0.62 8.83 -5.07
CA TYR A 117 0.84 8.86 -4.98
C TYR A 117 1.50 9.58 -6.17
N ALA A 118 1.00 9.38 -7.39
CA ALA A 118 1.50 10.09 -8.56
C ALA A 118 1.38 11.62 -8.40
N LYS A 119 0.20 12.11 -7.97
CA LYS A 119 -0.02 13.53 -7.66
C LYS A 119 0.86 14.03 -6.51
N LEU A 120 1.00 13.24 -5.44
CA LEU A 120 1.83 13.58 -4.29
C LEU A 120 3.30 13.79 -4.69
N PHE A 121 3.85 12.88 -5.49
CA PHE A 121 5.26 12.89 -5.92
C PHE A 121 5.50 13.65 -7.23
N ASP A 122 4.49 14.32 -7.80
CA ASP A 122 4.59 15.08 -9.06
C ASP A 122 4.99 14.21 -10.27
N ILE A 123 4.53 12.96 -10.26
CA ILE A 123 4.79 11.99 -11.31
C ILE A 123 3.62 12.02 -12.29
N PRO A 124 3.85 12.33 -13.58
CA PRO A 124 2.80 12.22 -14.59
C PRO A 124 2.37 10.75 -14.72
N TYR A 125 1.08 10.52 -14.95
CA TYR A 125 0.56 9.17 -15.17
C TYR A 125 -0.46 9.13 -16.30
N GLU A 126 -0.62 7.95 -16.88
CA GLU A 126 -1.66 7.62 -17.86
C GLU A 126 -2.42 6.38 -17.38
N GLU A 127 -3.75 6.51 -17.34
CA GLU A 127 -4.65 5.38 -17.09
C GLU A 127 -4.97 4.68 -18.40
N VAL A 128 -4.74 3.37 -18.46
CA VAL A 128 -5.01 2.55 -19.63
C VAL A 128 -6.33 1.81 -19.44
N PRO A 129 -7.36 2.07 -20.27
CA PRO A 129 -8.63 1.38 -20.15
C PRO A 129 -8.51 -0.13 -20.29
N LEU A 130 -9.04 -0.88 -19.32
CA LEU A 130 -9.16 -2.33 -19.45
C LEU A 130 -10.12 -2.71 -20.59
N ASN A 131 -9.98 -3.95 -21.07
CA ASN A 131 -10.99 -4.54 -21.95
C ASN A 131 -12.32 -4.69 -21.19
N LYS A 132 -13.43 -4.91 -21.93
CA LYS A 132 -14.77 -5.08 -21.34
C LYS A 132 -14.88 -6.25 -20.37
N ASP A 133 -13.99 -7.23 -20.47
CA ASP A 133 -13.87 -8.38 -19.59
C ASP A 133 -12.84 -8.18 -18.45
N PHE A 134 -12.40 -6.95 -18.24
CA PHE A 134 -11.37 -6.55 -17.28
C PHE A 134 -9.97 -7.14 -17.54
N THR A 135 -9.72 -7.71 -18.72
CA THR A 135 -8.36 -8.12 -19.10
C THR A 135 -7.51 -6.91 -19.51
N LEU A 136 -6.20 -7.01 -19.28
CA LEU A 136 -5.24 -5.98 -19.68
C LEU A 136 -5.04 -6.01 -21.19
N PRO A 137 -5.27 -4.91 -21.94
CA PRO A 137 -4.92 -4.85 -23.35
C PRO A 137 -3.40 -4.68 -23.52
N VAL A 138 -2.67 -5.80 -23.49
CA VAL A 138 -1.19 -5.86 -23.52
C VAL A 138 -0.61 -4.95 -24.59
N ASP A 139 -1.12 -5.05 -25.82
CA ASP A 139 -0.61 -4.27 -26.95
C ASP A 139 -0.78 -2.78 -26.77
N LYS A 140 -1.82 -2.30 -26.09
CA LYS A 140 -2.03 -0.86 -25.80
C LYS A 140 -1.23 -0.41 -24.58
N TYR A 141 -1.12 -1.29 -23.59
CA TYR A 141 -0.47 -0.99 -22.32
C TYR A 141 1.03 -0.74 -22.48
N PHE A 142 1.70 -1.56 -23.30
CA PHE A 142 3.16 -1.51 -23.50
C PHE A 142 3.61 -0.70 -24.73
N GLN A 143 2.76 0.15 -25.33
CA GLN A 143 3.18 1.03 -26.44
C GLN A 143 4.04 2.17 -25.89
N SER A 144 5.36 1.99 -25.89
CA SER A 144 6.32 3.06 -25.59
C SER A 144 6.38 4.09 -26.72
#